data_AF-A0A2S7U3S7-F1
#
_entry.id   AF-A0A2S7U3S7-F1
#
_cell.length_a   1.000
_cell.length_b   1.000
_cell.length_c   1.000
_cell.angle_alpha   90.00
_cell.angle_beta   90.00
_cell.angle_gamma   90.00
#
_symmetry.space_group_name_H-M   'P 1'
#
loop_
_entity.id
_entity.type
_entity.pdbx_description
1 polymer ?
#
loop_
_entity_poly.entity_id
_entity_poly.type
_entity_poly.pdbx_seq_one_letter_code
_entity_poly.pdbx_strand_id
1 'polypeptide(L)' 'MRVTLSIPDDVARRFQASVPARKRSKLVTELLLKELSKLEGALAAACINANADAKLNVEVEEWQAFEDEISE' A
#
# COMPACT_ATOMS: atom_id res chain seq x y z
N MET A 1 -6.50 -17.76 -0.46
CA MET A 1 -5.45 -17.64 -1.51
C MET A 1 -4.16 -18.27 -1.00
N ARG A 2 -3.40 -18.96 -1.84
CA ARG A 2 -2.08 -19.52 -1.49
C ARG A 2 -1.03 -18.85 -2.37
N VAL A 3 0.06 -18.40 -1.76
CA VAL A 3 1.15 -17.71 -2.44
C VAL A 3 2.46 -18.42 -2.09
N THR A 4 3.36 -18.52 -3.05
CA THR A 4 4.73 -19.01 -2.86
C THR A 4 5.68 -17.85 -3.07
N LEU A 5 6.60 -17.66 -2.12
CA LEU A 5 7.52 -16.54 -2.09
C LEU A 5 8.94 -17.10 -2.00
N SER A 6 9.87 -16.46 -2.70
CA SER A 6 11.30 -16.74 -2.58
C SER A 6 11.90 -15.76 -1.57
N ILE A 7 12.62 -16.29 -0.58
CA ILE A 7 13.36 -15.52 0.43
C ILE A 7 14.76 -16.12 0.58
N PRO A 8 15.74 -15.35 1.06
CA PRO A 8 17.08 -15.88 1.34
C PRO A 8 17.04 -17.09 2.29
N ASP A 9 17.92 -18.07 2.04
CA ASP A 9 17.96 -19.34 2.77
C ASP A 9 18.19 -19.16 4.27
N ASP A 10 19.04 -18.20 4.65
CA ASP A 10 19.32 -17.89 6.05
C ASP A 10 18.07 -17.38 6.78
N VAL A 11 17.27 -16.55 6.12
CA VAL A 11 15.98 -16.07 6.62
C VAL A 11 14.98 -17.22 6.71
N ALA A 12 14.91 -18.08 5.69
CA ALA A 12 14.02 -19.24 5.69
C ALA A 12 14.33 -20.20 6.84
N ARG A 13 15.61 -20.51 7.08
CA ARG A 13 16.05 -21.38 8.19
C ARG A 13 15.67 -20.80 9.54
N ARG A 14 15.95 -19.50 9.76
CA ARG A 14 15.60 -18.80 11.01
C ARG A 14 14.09 -18.80 11.23
N PHE A 15 13.31 -18.46 10.19
CA PHE A 15 11.86 -18.48 10.26
C PHE A 15 11.30 -19.87 10.62
N GLN A 16 11.80 -20.92 9.97
CA GLN A 16 11.35 -22.28 10.25
C GLN A 16 11.73 -22.77 11.64
N ALA A 17 12.92 -22.41 12.13
CA ALA A 17 13.41 -22.79 13.46
C ALA A 17 12.68 -22.03 14.58
N SER A 18 12.39 -20.75 14.39
CA SER A 18 11.80 -19.90 15.42
C SER A 18 10.26 -19.94 15.44
N VAL A 19 9.61 -20.27 14.32
CA VAL A 19 8.15 -20.20 14.18
C VAL A 19 7.54 -21.59 13.99
N PRO A 20 6.69 -22.05 14.93
CA PRO A 20 6.00 -23.34 14.80
C PRO A 20 5.20 -23.44 13.52
N ALA A 21 5.21 -24.61 12.87
CA ALA A 21 4.61 -24.81 11.54
C ALA A 21 3.18 -24.26 11.41
N ARG A 22 2.33 -24.47 12.43
CA ARG A 22 0.92 -24.01 12.44
C ARG A 22 0.73 -22.50 12.64
N LYS A 23 1.80 -21.77 13.00
CA LYS A 23 1.79 -20.32 13.22
C LYS A 23 2.51 -19.53 12.12
N ARG A 24 3.20 -20.22 11.20
CA ARG A 24 4.00 -19.59 10.13
C ARG A 24 3.18 -18.68 9.24
N SER A 25 2.06 -19.18 8.70
CA SER A 25 1.19 -18.37 7.85
C SER A 25 0.60 -17.19 8.61
N LYS A 26 0.20 -17.38 9.87
CA LYS A 26 -0.32 -16.29 10.72
C LYS A 26 0.72 -15.16 10.88
N LEU A 27 1.97 -15.50 11.19
CA LEU A 27 3.03 -14.49 11.33
C LEU A 27 3.24 -13.72 10.02
N VAL A 28 3.33 -14.43 8.89
CA VAL A 28 3.53 -13.78 7.59
C VAL A 28 2.36 -12.86 7.26
N THR A 29 1.11 -13.29 7.51
CA THR A 29 -0.08 -12.45 7.31
C THR A 29 -0.03 -11.19 8.17
N GLU A 30 0.31 -11.31 9.45
CA GLU A 30 0.39 -10.15 10.37
C GLU A 30 1.48 -9.15 9.92
N LEU A 31 2.63 -9.64 9.47
CA LEU A 31 3.70 -8.80 8.94
C LEU A 31 3.30 -8.10 7.64
N LEU A 32 2.63 -8.81 6.73
CA LEU A 32 2.12 -8.23 5.48
C LEU A 32 1.07 -7.16 5.76
N LEU A 33 0.09 -7.43 6.63
CA LEU A 33 -0.93 -6.45 7.02
C LEU A 33 -0.29 -5.20 7.62
N LYS A 34 0.65 -5.37 8.54
CA LYS A 34 1.36 -4.25 9.15
C LYS A 34 2.08 -3.39 8.12
N GLU A 35 2.73 -4.00 7.14
CA GLU A 35 3.47 -3.26 6.12
C GLU A 35 2.53 -2.57 5.13
N LEU A 36 1.45 -3.24 4.70
CA LEU A 36 0.43 -2.65 3.84
C LEU A 36 -0.21 -1.42 4.52
N SER A 37 -0.57 -1.50 5.80
CA SER A 37 -1.15 -0.36 6.52
C SER A 37 -0.19 0.85 6.61
N LYS A 38 1.14 0.63 6.65
CA LYS A 38 2.09 1.74 6.59
C LYS A 38 2.12 2.38 5.21
N LEU A 39 2.12 1.57 4.15
CA LEU A 39 2.13 2.05 2.77
C LEU A 39 0.83 2.81 2.46
N GLU A 40 -0.31 2.27 2.88
CA GLU A 40 -1.61 2.91 2.78
C GLU A 40 -1.66 4.21 3.59
N GLY A 41 -1.10 4.23 4.80
CA GLY A 41 -1.02 5.43 5.63
C GLY A 41 -0.17 6.53 4.99
N ALA A 42 0.97 6.18 4.39
CA ALA A 42 1.82 7.12 3.66
C ALA A 42 1.10 7.69 2.44
N LEU A 43 0.40 6.84 1.68
CA LEU A 43 -0.42 7.27 0.55
C LEU A 43 -1.56 8.20 0.99
N ALA A 44 -2.29 7.82 2.04
CA ALA A 44 -3.36 8.63 2.59
C ALA A 44 -2.86 10.00 3.06
N ALA A 45 -1.71 10.05 3.76
CA ALA A 45 -1.09 11.30 4.17
C ALA A 45 -0.66 12.16 2.97
N ALA A 46 -0.09 11.55 1.92
CA ALA A 46 0.26 12.27 0.70
C ALA A 46 -0.98 12.86 0.01
N CYS A 47 -2.08 12.10 -0.09
CA CYS A 47 -3.34 12.59 -0.64
C CYS A 47 -3.93 13.73 0.21
N ILE A 48 -3.92 13.62 1.54
CA ILE A 48 -4.39 14.67 2.43
C ILE A 48 -3.57 15.95 2.22
N ASN A 49 -2.25 15.84 2.13
CA ASN A 49 -1.37 16.99 1.91
C ASN A 49 -1.59 17.63 0.53
N ALA A 50 -1.75 16.82 -0.52
CA ALA A 50 -2.04 17.32 -1.85
C ALA A 50 -3.39 18.07 -1.88
N ASN A 51 -4.43 17.50 -1.27
CA ASN A 51 -5.75 18.14 -1.18
C ASN A 51 -5.76 19.40 -0.30
N ALA A 52 -4.79 19.54 0.61
CA ALA A 52 -4.65 20.75 1.43
C ALA A 52 -3.82 21.85 0.74
N ASP A 53 -3.16 21.55 -0.39
CA ASP A 53 -2.39 22.53 -1.14
C ASP A 53 -3.33 23.43 -1.95
N ALA A 54 -3.49 24.66 -1.47
CA ALA A 54 -4.39 25.63 -2.09
C ALA A 54 -3.98 26.00 -3.52
N LYS A 55 -2.68 25.98 -3.85
CA LYS A 55 -2.22 26.29 -5.21
C LYS A 55 -2.57 25.15 -6.16
N LEU A 56 -2.32 23.91 -5.74
CA LEU A 56 -2.70 22.73 -6.51
C LEU A 56 -4.21 22.66 -6.72
N ASN A 57 -5.01 22.98 -5.70
CA ASN A 57 -6.47 22.98 -5.81
C ASN A 57 -6.99 23.99 -6.83
N VAL A 58 -6.41 25.19 -6.90
CA VAL A 58 -6.78 26.18 -7.93
C VAL A 58 -6.50 25.63 -9.32
N GLU A 59 -5.35 25.02 -9.54
CA GLU A 59 -5.05 24.36 -10.82
C GLU A 59 -6.10 23.27 -11.09
N VAL A 60 -6.35 22.35 -10.15
CA VAL A 60 -7.34 21.27 -10.31
C VAL A 60 -8.75 21.79 -10.65
N GLU A 61 -9.20 22.88 -10.02
CA GLU A 61 -10.48 23.53 -10.34
C GLU A 61 -10.48 24.08 -11.78
N GLU A 62 -9.39 24.69 -12.25
CA GLU A 62 -9.24 25.12 -13.64
C GLU A 62 -9.29 23.94 -14.62
N TRP A 63 -8.64 22.81 -14.30
CA TRP A 63 -8.71 21.58 -15.11
C TRP A 63 -10.10 20.95 -15.12
N GLN A 64 -10.81 20.95 -14.00
CA GLN A 64 -12.17 20.40 -13.88
C GLN A 64 -13.25 21.31 -14.49
N ALA A 65 -12.98 22.61 -14.62
CA ALA A 65 -13.88 23.56 -15.25
C ALA A 65 -13.95 23.40 -16.78
N PHE A 66 -13.07 22.60 -17.38
CA PHE A 66 -13.22 22.18 -18.77
C PHE A 66 -14.44 21.25 -18.88
N GLU A 67 -15.54 21.78 -19.41
CA GLU A 67 -16.64 20.94 -19.91
C GLU A 67 -16.13 20.14 -21.11
N ASP A 68 -15.90 18.85 -20.93
CA ASP A 68 -15.78 17.92 -22.05
C ASP A 68 -17.13 17.91 -22.79
N GLU A 69 -17.27 18.74 -23.81
CA GLU A 69 -18.25 18.53 -24.88
C GLU A 69 -17.83 17.24 -25.62
N ILE A 70 -18.15 16.08 -25.04
CA ILE A 70 -18.08 14.82 -25.76
C ILE A 70 -19.24 14.84 -26.76
N SER A 71 -18.98 15.39 -27.96
CA SER A 71 -19.88 15.20 -29.10
C SER A 71 -19.67 13.78 -29.64
N GLU A 72 -20.71 12.96 -29.52
CA GLU A 72 -20.77 11.60 -30.10
C GLU A 72 -20.79 11.62 -31.63
#